data_AF-A0A7C1TH93-F1
#
_entry.id   AF-A0A7C1TH93-F1
#
_cell.length_a   1.000
_cell.length_b   1.000
_cell.length_c   1.000
_cell.angle_alpha   90.00
_cell.angle_beta   90.00
_cell.angle_gamma   90.00
#
_symmetry.space_group_name_H-M   'P 1'
#
loop_
_entity.id
_entity.type
_entity.pdbx_description
1 polymer ?
#
loop_
_entity_poly.entity_id
_entity_poly.type
_entity_poly.pdbx_seq_one_letter_code
_entity_poly.pdbx_strand_id
1 'polypeptide(L)'
;TRDEERLNLLANIYLHQGKPKLAVAALQNLDSNSIWKHYAQVNLGVALIKSGQTEKGQDLLEDSGDITAGDNELMALRDRANLALGFSYIQQQKSKDAIDYLKKIRLIGPFSNKALLGLGWAYNLAGDHRHALSAWRELARRDPIDPAVQEALLAIPYSTDTVGAPGRALTEYEQAIKVYNQEQARLKTAIRAVEQGEIEKVLRTDSRDLEIITPLEIKKATSAQSLPYLSKLLASYKFQTAYKNYRDLFYLRQVLADWQKQLPALQTMLRERKQAWQKKLNRISTDPRLHKLKQHSRLEKQLNAEFRRISQKQDALALASETEQQQLALLRSIKEKIEQLQAEKNPGLDLRQQLEKYRLYYGLLYWKISTSYAPRLWQAKKELKQLGAALLTTRKTKISLTQAWKKGPQSFRGYASRIKSRQRKIKHLNMRLDALLRAQARYLQNLALAKLHERQQQLKNYQIRAQYNVSLLLDKLSSDNYRFKEEHQ
;
A
#
# COMPACT_ATOMS: atom_id res chain seq x y z
N THR A 1 -8.68 14.10 22.77
CA THR A 1 -8.79 14.59 21.38
C THR A 1 -9.26 13.53 20.40
N ARG A 2 -8.52 12.42 20.15
CA ARG A 2 -8.92 11.39 19.15
C ARG A 2 -10.28 10.71 19.45
N ASP A 3 -10.59 10.42 20.71
CA ASP A 3 -11.88 9.82 21.07
C ASP A 3 -13.06 10.80 20.90
N GLU A 4 -12.85 12.08 21.20
CA GLU A 4 -13.85 13.15 21.04
C GLU A 4 -14.17 13.40 19.56
N GLU A 5 -13.13 13.43 18.72
CA GLU A 5 -13.26 13.49 17.27
C GLU A 5 -14.05 12.28 16.74
N ARG A 6 -13.70 11.06 17.17
CA ARG A 6 -14.40 9.84 16.79
C ARG A 6 -15.89 9.90 17.15
N LEU A 7 -16.23 10.36 18.36
CA LEU A 7 -17.63 10.48 18.80
C LEU A 7 -18.40 11.51 17.97
N ASN A 8 -17.80 12.65 17.66
CA ASN A 8 -18.37 13.67 16.78
C ASN A 8 -18.65 13.14 15.37
N LEU A 9 -17.70 12.42 14.79
CA LEU A 9 -17.86 11.79 13.48
C LEU A 9 -18.96 10.71 13.50
N LEU A 10 -18.98 9.88 14.55
CA LEU A 10 -19.99 8.84 14.74
C LEU A 10 -21.40 9.43 14.84
N ALA A 11 -21.56 10.52 15.60
CA ALA A 11 -22.84 11.21 15.73
C ALA A 11 -23.32 11.78 14.39
N ASN A 12 -22.42 12.37 13.58
CA ASN A 12 -22.76 12.82 12.24
C ASN A 12 -23.20 11.67 11.33
N ILE A 13 -22.53 10.51 11.41
CA ILE A 13 -22.95 9.30 10.68
C ILE A 13 -24.37 8.88 11.09
N TYR A 14 -24.66 8.83 12.39
CA TYR A 14 -26.00 8.49 12.88
C TYR A 14 -27.07 9.50 12.42
N LEU A 15 -26.76 10.80 12.42
CA LEU A 15 -27.66 11.84 11.90
C LEU A 15 -27.93 11.66 10.40
N HIS A 16 -26.93 11.29 9.61
CA HIS A 16 -27.08 10.99 8.19
C HIS A 16 -27.87 9.71 7.91
N GLN A 17 -27.81 8.73 8.81
CA GLN A 17 -28.60 7.49 8.73
C GLN A 17 -30.04 7.64 9.23
N GLY A 18 -30.46 8.84 9.66
CA GLY A 18 -31.78 9.04 10.25
C GLY A 18 -31.94 8.40 11.63
N LYS A 19 -30.85 8.21 12.38
CA LYS A 19 -30.82 7.62 13.73
C LYS A 19 -30.42 8.66 14.79
N PRO A 20 -31.18 9.76 14.98
CA PRO A 20 -30.79 10.86 15.84
C PRO A 20 -30.65 10.47 17.32
N LYS A 21 -31.44 9.50 17.81
CA LYS A 21 -31.32 9.01 19.20
C LYS A 21 -29.95 8.39 19.51
N LEU A 22 -29.34 7.70 18.54
CA LEU A 22 -27.99 7.15 18.70
C LEU A 22 -26.92 8.25 18.68
N ALA A 23 -27.14 9.31 17.91
CA ALA A 23 -26.26 10.48 17.93
C ALA A 23 -26.30 11.20 19.28
N VAL A 24 -27.49 11.35 19.88
CA VAL A 24 -27.65 11.87 21.24
C VAL A 24 -26.89 11.00 22.25
N ALA A 25 -27.12 9.68 22.24
CA ALA A 25 -26.44 8.76 23.16
C ALA A 25 -24.91 8.81 23.05
N ALA A 26 -24.37 9.03 21.84
CA ALA A 26 -22.94 9.13 21.59
C ALA A 26 -22.30 10.43 22.12
N LEU A 27 -23.06 11.53 22.21
CA LEU A 27 -22.53 12.86 22.55
C LEU A 27 -22.97 13.39 23.91
N GLN A 28 -24.09 12.92 24.48
CA GLN A 28 -24.69 13.50 25.69
C GLN A 28 -23.77 13.50 26.92
N ASN A 29 -22.83 12.55 26.99
CA ASN A 29 -21.88 12.42 28.10
C ASN A 29 -20.46 12.87 27.70
N LEU A 30 -20.31 13.53 26.55
CA LEU A 30 -19.02 14.02 26.09
C LEU A 30 -18.68 15.29 26.87
N ASP A 31 -17.83 15.14 27.88
CA ASP A 31 -17.17 16.27 28.54
C ASP A 31 -15.78 16.48 27.93
N SER A 32 -15.50 17.71 27.50
CA SER A 32 -14.25 18.06 26.82
C SER A 32 -13.93 19.52 27.02
N ASN A 33 -12.64 19.82 27.19
CA ASN A 33 -12.08 21.17 27.20
C ASN A 33 -11.42 21.56 25.86
N SER A 34 -11.59 20.73 24.82
CA SER A 34 -11.05 20.99 23.48
C SER A 34 -12.09 21.61 22.55
N ILE A 35 -11.66 22.04 21.36
CA ILE A 35 -12.57 22.55 20.31
C ILE A 35 -13.67 21.55 19.93
N TRP A 36 -13.44 20.25 20.15
CA TRP A 36 -14.43 19.19 19.90
C TRP A 36 -15.66 19.30 20.80
N LYS A 37 -15.58 19.99 21.93
CA LYS A 37 -16.74 20.33 22.76
C LYS A 37 -17.76 21.13 21.95
N HIS A 38 -17.33 22.15 21.22
CA HIS A 38 -18.23 23.00 20.43
C HIS A 38 -18.85 22.24 19.25
N TYR A 39 -18.06 21.37 18.60
CA TYR A 39 -18.61 20.44 17.61
C TYR A 39 -19.66 19.51 18.22
N ALA A 40 -19.39 18.98 19.42
CA ALA A 40 -20.29 18.05 20.10
C ALA A 40 -21.59 18.76 20.49
N GLN A 41 -21.52 19.98 21.04
CA GLN A 41 -22.70 20.78 21.39
C GLN A 41 -23.59 21.05 20.17
N VAL A 42 -22.99 21.52 19.06
CA VAL A 42 -23.74 21.77 17.82
C VAL A 42 -24.35 20.48 17.25
N ASN A 43 -23.57 19.39 17.19
CA ASN A 43 -24.06 18.11 16.65
C ASN A 43 -25.13 17.48 17.56
N LEU A 44 -24.99 17.59 18.88
CA LEU A 44 -25.94 17.11 19.87
C LEU A 44 -27.24 17.92 19.82
N GLY A 45 -27.17 19.24 19.72
CA GLY A 45 -28.36 20.09 19.60
C GLY A 45 -29.18 19.77 18.35
N VAL A 46 -28.51 19.60 17.20
CA VAL A 46 -29.15 19.12 15.97
C VAL A 46 -29.74 17.71 16.14
N ALA A 47 -29.05 16.82 16.83
CA ALA A 47 -29.55 15.47 17.10
C ALA A 47 -30.77 15.45 18.02
N LEU A 48 -30.79 16.30 19.05
CA LEU A 48 -31.91 16.48 19.97
C LEU A 48 -33.15 16.96 19.23
N ILE A 49 -33.04 18.03 18.42
CA ILE A 49 -34.13 18.53 17.56
C ILE A 49 -34.66 17.42 16.66
N LYS A 50 -33.78 16.71 15.94
CA LYS A 50 -34.18 15.61 15.06
C LYS A 50 -34.78 14.40 15.78
N SER A 51 -34.49 14.24 17.07
CA SER A 51 -35.05 13.18 17.91
C SER A 51 -36.40 13.54 18.55
N GLY A 52 -36.89 14.77 18.34
CA GLY A 52 -38.13 15.31 18.92
C GLY A 52 -37.94 16.07 20.23
N GLN A 53 -36.71 16.16 20.76
CA GLN A 53 -36.38 16.95 21.95
C GLN A 53 -36.00 18.37 21.52
N THR A 54 -36.95 19.07 20.92
CA THR A 54 -36.69 20.33 20.21
C THR A 54 -36.17 21.43 21.14
N GLU A 55 -36.85 21.70 22.25
CA GLU A 55 -36.47 22.75 23.21
C GLU A 55 -35.05 22.55 23.75
N LYS A 56 -34.75 21.37 24.32
CA LYS A 56 -33.39 21.03 24.79
C LYS A 56 -32.33 21.18 23.70
N GLY A 57 -32.67 20.84 22.47
CA GLY A 57 -31.76 20.97 21.34
C GLY A 57 -31.56 22.41 20.92
N GLN A 58 -32.58 23.26 21.06
CA GLN A 58 -32.49 24.70 20.82
C GLN A 58 -31.63 25.37 21.89
N ASP A 59 -31.90 25.13 23.19
CA ASP A 59 -31.11 25.69 24.30
C ASP A 59 -29.61 25.44 24.09
N LEU A 60 -29.23 24.21 23.73
CA LEU A 60 -27.84 23.84 23.49
C LEU A 60 -27.22 24.53 22.26
N LEU A 61 -28.03 24.81 21.24
CA LEU A 61 -27.59 25.54 20.06
C LEU A 61 -27.51 27.04 20.32
N GLU A 62 -28.32 27.60 21.22
CA GLU A 62 -28.27 29.02 21.61
C GLU A 62 -26.94 29.34 22.28
N ASP A 63 -26.52 28.50 23.24
CA ASP A 63 -25.19 28.57 23.85
C ASP A 63 -24.07 28.55 22.80
N SER A 64 -24.22 27.72 21.76
CA SER A 64 -23.25 27.60 20.67
C SER A 64 -23.33 28.76 19.67
N GLY A 65 -24.49 29.40 19.56
CA GLY A 65 -24.79 30.51 18.65
C GLY A 65 -24.29 31.87 19.14
N ASP A 66 -24.00 31.98 20.44
CA ASP A 66 -23.55 33.22 21.10
C ASP A 66 -22.05 33.22 21.46
N ILE A 67 -21.29 32.19 21.05
CA ILE A 67 -19.84 32.13 21.27
C ILE A 67 -19.15 33.36 20.64
N THR A 68 -18.48 34.16 21.47
CA THR A 68 -17.57 35.21 21.02
C THR A 68 -16.26 34.59 20.55
N ALA A 69 -16.11 34.48 19.23
CA ALA A 69 -14.97 33.80 18.61
C ALA A 69 -14.03 34.78 17.90
N GLY A 70 -12.72 34.67 18.16
CA GLY A 70 -11.67 35.36 17.38
C GLY A 70 -11.18 34.55 16.17
N ASP A 71 -11.43 33.24 16.14
CA ASP A 71 -10.97 32.33 15.09
C ASP A 71 -12.10 31.95 14.11
N ASN A 72 -11.73 31.77 12.84
CA ASN A 72 -12.61 31.46 11.72
C ASN A 72 -13.38 30.14 11.91
N GLU A 73 -12.77 29.12 12.52
CA GLU A 73 -13.39 27.81 12.75
C GLU A 73 -14.57 27.92 13.73
N LEU A 74 -14.33 28.56 14.88
CA LEU A 74 -15.36 28.83 15.88
C LEU A 74 -16.46 29.75 15.33
N MET A 75 -16.12 30.76 14.53
CA MET A 75 -17.13 31.58 13.87
C MET A 75 -17.99 30.76 12.89
N ALA A 76 -17.41 29.78 12.19
CA ALA A 76 -18.18 28.89 11.31
C ALA A 76 -19.09 27.94 12.10
N LEU A 77 -18.65 27.47 13.27
CA LEU A 77 -19.50 26.70 14.19
C LEU A 77 -20.67 27.52 14.72
N ARG A 78 -20.41 28.77 15.12
CA ARG A 78 -21.45 29.72 15.54
C ARG A 78 -22.49 29.95 14.45
N ASP A 79 -22.03 30.23 13.22
CA ASP A 79 -22.92 30.39 12.06
C ASP A 79 -23.74 29.12 11.78
N ARG A 80 -23.15 27.94 11.96
CA ARG A 80 -23.84 26.65 11.80
C ARG A 80 -24.91 26.45 12.86
N ALA A 81 -24.64 26.81 14.11
CA ALA A 81 -25.60 26.72 15.22
C ALA A 81 -26.80 27.64 14.98
N ASN A 82 -26.54 28.91 14.67
CA ASN A 82 -27.56 29.89 14.33
C ASN A 82 -28.37 29.50 13.09
N LEU A 83 -27.74 28.86 12.09
CA LEU A 83 -28.46 28.33 10.93
C LEU A 83 -29.42 27.20 11.33
N ALA A 84 -28.99 26.29 12.20
CA ALA A 84 -29.82 25.19 12.68
C ALA A 84 -30.99 25.70 13.52
N LEU A 85 -30.76 26.68 14.41
CA LEU A 85 -31.81 27.36 15.17
C LEU A 85 -32.82 28.03 14.23
N GLY A 86 -32.34 28.85 13.30
CA GLY A 86 -33.19 29.55 12.33
C GLY A 86 -34.14 28.62 11.59
N PHE A 87 -33.63 27.49 11.06
CA PHE A 87 -34.48 26.51 10.39
C PHE A 87 -35.41 25.75 11.34
N SER A 88 -35.00 25.49 12.59
CA SER A 88 -35.87 24.88 13.59
C SER A 88 -37.06 25.79 13.92
N TYR A 89 -36.82 27.09 14.08
CA TYR A 89 -37.88 28.08 14.32
C TYR A 89 -38.78 28.30 13.10
N ILE A 90 -38.24 28.27 11.87
CA ILE A 90 -39.05 28.24 10.63
C ILE A 90 -40.00 27.04 10.63
N GLN A 91 -39.52 25.84 10.97
CA GLN A 91 -40.37 24.63 11.01
C GLN A 91 -41.48 24.74 12.06
N GLN A 92 -41.24 25.46 13.16
CA GLN A 92 -42.23 25.74 14.20
C GLN A 92 -43.14 26.94 13.87
N GLN A 93 -42.99 27.56 12.69
CA GLN A 93 -43.68 28.81 12.31
C GLN A 93 -43.42 30.00 13.24
N LYS A 94 -42.34 29.95 14.02
CA LYS A 94 -41.88 31.02 14.91
C LYS A 94 -40.99 31.98 14.13
N SER A 95 -41.61 32.79 13.27
CA SER A 95 -40.88 33.61 12.28
C SER A 95 -39.96 34.67 12.91
N LYS A 96 -40.34 35.25 14.06
CA LYS A 96 -39.52 36.27 14.75
C LYS A 96 -38.19 35.69 15.24
N ASP A 97 -38.24 34.60 16.00
CA ASP A 97 -37.04 33.91 16.50
C ASP A 97 -36.14 33.46 15.35
N ALA A 98 -36.75 32.92 14.28
CA ALA A 98 -36.00 32.54 13.09
C ALA A 98 -35.22 33.71 12.46
N ILE A 99 -35.85 34.88 12.34
CA ILE A 99 -35.20 36.08 11.82
C ILE A 99 -34.02 36.49 12.70
N ASP A 100 -34.21 36.49 14.02
CA ASP A 100 -33.19 36.94 14.99
C ASP A 100 -31.93 36.08 14.92
N TYR A 101 -32.08 34.75 14.88
CA TYR A 101 -30.93 33.84 14.77
C TYR A 101 -30.28 33.89 13.40
N LEU A 102 -31.05 33.96 12.31
CA LEU A 102 -30.47 33.98 10.96
C LEU A 102 -29.73 35.29 10.67
N LYS A 103 -30.13 36.41 11.28
CA LYS A 103 -29.40 37.70 11.19
C LYS A 103 -28.02 37.67 11.83
N LYS A 104 -27.79 36.80 12.83
CA LYS A 104 -26.48 36.64 13.49
C LYS A 104 -25.42 36.00 12.58
N ILE A 105 -25.85 35.36 11.49
CA ILE A 105 -24.95 34.65 10.56
C ILE A 105 -24.21 35.65 9.66
N ARG A 106 -22.90 35.45 9.49
CA ARG A 106 -22.08 36.33 8.65
C ARG A 106 -22.58 36.35 7.20
N LEU A 107 -22.53 37.52 6.56
CA LEU A 107 -22.87 37.70 5.13
C LEU A 107 -21.92 36.95 4.19
N ILE A 108 -20.68 36.71 4.61
CA ILE A 108 -19.66 35.99 3.85
C ILE A 108 -19.20 34.79 4.68
N GLY A 109 -19.38 33.59 4.14
CA GLY A 109 -19.05 32.34 4.81
C GLY A 109 -19.78 31.12 4.23
N PRO A 110 -19.47 29.91 4.70
CA PRO A 110 -20.01 28.66 4.15
C PRO A 110 -21.53 28.51 4.31
N PHE A 111 -22.14 29.23 5.25
CA PHE A 111 -23.56 29.13 5.59
C PHE A 111 -24.39 30.32 5.09
N SER A 112 -23.75 31.37 4.56
CA SER A 112 -24.39 32.64 4.24
C SER A 112 -25.48 32.53 3.17
N ASN A 113 -25.26 31.74 2.12
CA ASN A 113 -26.28 31.57 1.07
C ASN A 113 -27.57 30.95 1.61
N LYS A 114 -27.43 29.93 2.46
CA LYS A 114 -28.58 29.28 3.11
C LYS A 114 -29.23 30.20 4.15
N ALA A 115 -28.44 30.99 4.86
CA ALA A 115 -28.95 31.96 5.83
C ALA A 115 -29.79 33.04 5.15
N LEU A 116 -29.33 33.61 4.02
CA LEU A 116 -30.10 34.59 3.26
C LEU A 116 -31.40 33.99 2.69
N LEU A 117 -31.35 32.75 2.19
CA LEU A 117 -32.55 32.06 1.73
C LEU A 117 -33.56 31.88 2.87
N GLY A 118 -33.07 31.38 4.02
CA GLY A 118 -33.87 31.18 5.22
C GLY A 118 -34.44 32.48 5.78
N LEU A 119 -33.66 33.59 5.76
CA LEU A 119 -34.13 34.91 6.17
C LEU A 119 -35.33 35.33 5.32
N GLY A 120 -35.24 35.16 4.00
CA GLY A 120 -36.36 35.49 3.14
C GLY A 120 -37.59 34.63 3.40
N TRP A 121 -37.43 33.33 3.71
CA TRP A 121 -38.56 32.49 4.13
C TRP A 121 -39.15 32.94 5.47
N ALA A 122 -38.30 33.24 6.46
CA ALA A 122 -38.75 33.67 7.77
C ALA A 122 -39.51 35.01 7.70
N TYR A 123 -39.02 35.98 6.92
CA TYR A 123 -39.74 37.23 6.65
C TYR A 123 -41.04 37.01 5.90
N ASN A 124 -41.05 36.14 4.88
CA ASN A 124 -42.25 35.84 4.12
C ASN A 124 -43.33 35.17 5.00
N LEU A 125 -42.94 34.24 5.89
CA LEU A 125 -43.82 33.64 6.89
C LEU A 125 -44.33 34.65 7.92
N ALA A 126 -43.58 35.71 8.20
CA ALA A 126 -44.01 36.81 9.06
C ALA A 126 -44.95 37.81 8.34
N GLY A 127 -45.25 37.60 7.04
CA GLY A 127 -45.98 38.56 6.20
C GLY A 127 -45.16 39.77 5.75
N ASP A 128 -43.86 39.82 6.09
CA ASP A 128 -42.95 40.89 5.70
C ASP A 128 -42.30 40.61 4.34
N HIS A 129 -43.13 40.66 3.29
CA HIS A 129 -42.70 40.37 1.93
C HIS A 129 -41.62 41.35 1.43
N ARG A 130 -41.54 42.57 1.98
CA ARG A 130 -40.53 43.57 1.59
C ARG A 130 -39.14 43.17 2.06
N HIS A 131 -38.97 42.79 3.32
CA HIS A 131 -37.68 42.31 3.81
C HIS A 131 -37.32 40.93 3.23
N ALA A 132 -38.32 40.08 2.97
CA ALA A 132 -38.09 38.82 2.27
C ALA A 132 -37.45 39.04 0.89
N LEU A 133 -38.02 39.97 0.12
CA LEU A 133 -37.54 40.35 -1.20
C LEU A 133 -36.12 40.95 -1.15
N SER A 134 -35.81 41.73 -0.12
CA SER A 134 -34.45 42.27 0.08
C SER A 134 -33.43 41.16 0.29
N ALA A 135 -33.70 40.21 1.20
CA ALA A 135 -32.81 39.08 1.48
C ALA A 135 -32.57 38.20 0.24
N TRP A 136 -33.63 37.87 -0.51
CA TRP A 136 -33.48 37.07 -1.72
C TRP A 136 -32.81 37.81 -2.88
N ARG A 137 -33.03 39.12 -3.03
CA ARG A 137 -32.32 39.91 -4.05
C ARG A 137 -30.82 39.99 -3.77
N GLU A 138 -30.43 40.11 -2.51
CA GLU A 138 -29.01 40.02 -2.13
C GLU A 138 -28.43 38.64 -2.42
N LEU A 139 -29.20 37.57 -2.18
CA LEU A 139 -28.81 36.21 -2.54
C LEU A 139 -28.71 36.01 -4.07
N ALA A 140 -29.63 36.58 -4.84
CA ALA A 140 -29.67 36.45 -6.30
C ALA A 140 -28.48 37.09 -7.03
N ARG A 141 -27.70 37.93 -6.35
CA ARG A 141 -26.44 38.50 -6.87
C ARG A 141 -25.27 37.51 -6.84
N ARG A 142 -25.43 36.37 -6.16
CA ARG A 142 -24.38 35.35 -5.98
C ARG A 142 -24.39 34.34 -7.13
N ASP A 143 -23.44 33.42 -7.11
CA ASP A 143 -23.26 32.42 -8.17
C ASP A 143 -24.52 31.54 -8.34
N PRO A 144 -25.18 31.55 -9.52
CA PRO A 144 -26.37 30.74 -9.80
C PRO A 144 -26.16 29.23 -9.72
N ILE A 145 -24.92 28.76 -9.59
CA ILE A 145 -24.63 27.35 -9.33
C ILE A 145 -25.12 26.88 -7.96
N ASP A 146 -25.22 27.79 -6.99
CA ASP A 146 -25.69 27.44 -5.64
C ASP A 146 -27.22 27.22 -5.67
N PRO A 147 -27.72 26.07 -5.19
CA PRO A 147 -29.15 25.80 -5.13
C PRO A 147 -29.97 26.84 -4.36
N ALA A 148 -29.37 27.50 -3.35
CA ALA A 148 -30.06 28.53 -2.60
C ALA A 148 -30.32 29.78 -3.47
N VAL A 149 -29.39 30.10 -4.37
CA VAL A 149 -29.55 31.18 -5.35
C VAL A 149 -30.64 30.83 -6.35
N GLN A 150 -30.61 29.59 -6.86
CA GLN A 150 -31.64 29.10 -7.78
C GLN A 150 -33.04 29.17 -7.16
N GLU A 151 -33.18 28.80 -5.89
CA GLU A 151 -34.46 28.89 -5.21
C GLU A 151 -34.91 30.33 -4.95
N ALA A 152 -33.98 31.22 -4.60
CA ALA A 152 -34.27 32.65 -4.45
C ALA A 152 -34.77 33.29 -5.75
N LEU A 153 -34.22 32.89 -6.91
CA LEU A 153 -34.68 33.36 -8.22
C LEU A 153 -36.14 32.98 -8.52
N LEU A 154 -36.66 31.90 -7.94
CA LEU A 154 -38.07 31.55 -8.02
C LEU A 154 -38.91 32.32 -6.98
N ALA A 155 -38.35 32.55 -5.79
CA ALA A 155 -39.05 33.18 -4.67
C ALA A 155 -39.24 34.70 -4.84
N ILE A 156 -38.28 35.38 -5.47
CA ILE A 156 -38.32 36.82 -5.78
C ILE A 156 -39.60 37.21 -6.53
N PRO A 157 -39.86 36.70 -7.75
CA PRO A 157 -41.05 37.08 -8.51
C PRO A 157 -42.34 36.67 -7.82
N TYR A 158 -42.36 35.53 -7.10
CA TYR A 158 -43.50 35.16 -6.26
C TYR A 158 -43.80 36.24 -5.22
N SER A 159 -42.81 36.69 -4.45
CA SER A 159 -43.03 37.76 -3.47
C SER A 159 -43.35 39.11 -4.12
N THR A 160 -42.77 39.42 -5.29
CA THR A 160 -43.11 40.64 -6.04
C THR A 160 -44.58 40.66 -6.47
N ASP A 161 -45.16 39.53 -6.88
CA ASP A 161 -46.61 39.43 -7.17
C ASP A 161 -47.44 39.62 -5.89
N THR A 162 -47.04 38.99 -4.77
CA THR A 162 -47.76 39.13 -3.48
C THR A 162 -47.81 40.56 -2.95
N VAL A 163 -46.84 41.42 -3.29
CA VAL A 163 -46.85 42.85 -2.93
C VAL A 163 -47.57 43.74 -3.95
N GLY A 164 -48.31 43.15 -4.90
CA GLY A 164 -49.18 43.87 -5.84
C GLY A 164 -48.49 44.38 -7.10
N ALA A 165 -47.37 43.77 -7.53
CA ALA A 165 -46.64 44.16 -8.73
C ALA A 165 -46.55 43.03 -9.79
N PRO A 166 -47.68 42.52 -10.32
CA PRO A 166 -47.72 41.36 -11.21
C PRO A 166 -46.92 41.56 -12.51
N GLY A 167 -46.96 42.76 -13.11
CA GLY A 167 -46.18 43.06 -14.32
C GLY A 167 -44.66 42.98 -14.09
N ARG A 168 -44.18 43.41 -12.92
CA ARG A 168 -42.78 43.26 -12.54
C ARG A 168 -42.42 41.80 -12.23
N ALA A 169 -43.31 41.09 -11.53
CA ALA A 169 -43.13 39.68 -11.24
C ALA A 169 -42.99 38.84 -12.52
N LEU A 170 -43.77 39.16 -13.56
CA LEU A 170 -43.66 38.53 -14.88
C LEU A 170 -42.24 38.68 -15.46
N THR A 171 -41.70 39.91 -15.51
CA THR A 171 -40.34 40.16 -15.99
C THR A 171 -39.28 39.45 -15.13
N GLU A 172 -39.46 39.41 -13.81
CA GLU A 172 -38.55 38.73 -12.89
C GLU A 172 -38.59 37.19 -13.08
N TYR A 173 -39.75 36.58 -13.36
CA TYR A 173 -39.84 35.16 -13.74
C TYR A 173 -39.14 34.88 -15.06
N GLU A 174 -39.31 35.72 -16.08
CA GLU A 174 -38.62 35.57 -17.37
C GLU A 174 -37.10 35.63 -17.20
N GLN A 175 -36.60 36.51 -16.34
CA GLN A 175 -35.18 36.58 -15.98
C GLN A 175 -34.71 35.30 -15.29
N ALA A 176 -35.48 34.80 -14.31
CA ALA A 176 -35.17 33.53 -13.65
C ALA A 176 -35.10 32.36 -14.65
N ILE A 177 -36.04 32.28 -15.60
CA ILE A 177 -36.03 31.27 -16.67
C ILE A 177 -34.76 31.38 -17.53
N LYS A 178 -34.32 32.58 -17.89
CA LYS A 178 -33.06 32.79 -18.63
C LYS A 178 -31.86 32.23 -17.86
N VAL A 179 -31.77 32.51 -16.56
CA VAL A 179 -30.70 31.99 -15.70
C VAL A 179 -30.75 30.46 -15.60
N TYR A 180 -31.93 29.87 -15.39
CA TYR A 180 -32.08 28.41 -15.35
C TYR A 180 -31.67 27.75 -16.67
N ASN A 181 -32.02 28.34 -17.82
CA ASN A 181 -31.60 27.82 -19.13
C ASN A 181 -30.07 27.84 -19.30
N GLN A 182 -29.41 28.93 -18.87
CA GLN A 182 -27.95 29.04 -18.92
C GLN A 182 -27.28 28.00 -18.02
N GLU A 183 -27.76 27.84 -16.78
CA GLU A 183 -27.23 26.85 -15.84
C GLU A 183 -27.50 25.41 -16.30
N GLN A 184 -28.65 25.12 -16.93
CA GLN A 184 -28.89 23.81 -17.53
C GLN A 184 -27.92 23.51 -18.67
N ALA A 185 -27.59 24.50 -19.50
CA ALA A 185 -26.60 24.33 -20.56
C ALA A 185 -25.20 24.05 -19.99
N ARG A 186 -24.78 24.80 -18.95
CA ARG A 186 -23.51 24.57 -18.24
C ARG A 186 -23.47 23.19 -17.60
N LEU A 187 -24.54 22.78 -16.92
CA LEU A 187 -24.66 21.48 -16.29
C LEU A 187 -24.63 20.33 -17.31
N LYS A 188 -25.24 20.51 -18.50
CA LYS A 188 -25.16 19.55 -19.60
C LYS A 188 -23.73 19.36 -20.09
N THR A 189 -22.95 20.43 -20.19
CA THR A 189 -21.52 20.37 -20.53
C THR A 189 -20.73 19.65 -19.44
N ALA A 190 -21.00 19.93 -18.16
CA ALA A 190 -20.38 19.22 -17.04
C ALA A 190 -20.71 17.71 -17.05
N ILE A 191 -21.95 17.31 -17.34
CA ILE A 191 -22.34 15.91 -17.48
C ILE A 191 -21.54 15.23 -18.59
N ARG A 192 -21.44 15.85 -19.78
CA ARG A 192 -20.63 15.32 -20.89
C ARG A 192 -19.16 15.19 -20.52
N ALA A 193 -18.59 16.15 -19.80
CA ALA A 193 -17.21 16.07 -19.32
C ALA A 193 -16.99 14.86 -18.41
N VAL A 194 -17.93 14.59 -17.49
CA VAL A 194 -17.89 13.40 -16.64
C VAL A 194 -18.06 12.12 -17.46
N GLU A 195 -18.97 12.08 -18.45
CA GLU A 195 -19.13 10.95 -19.38
C GLU A 195 -17.84 10.64 -20.15
N GLN A 196 -17.08 11.68 -20.52
CA GLN A 196 -15.79 11.59 -21.20
C GLN A 196 -14.61 11.27 -20.27
N GLY A 197 -14.84 11.04 -18.98
CA GLY A 197 -13.82 10.60 -18.03
C GLY A 197 -13.08 11.72 -17.28
N GLU A 198 -13.64 12.94 -17.21
CA GLU A 198 -13.05 14.06 -16.45
C GLU A 198 -12.76 13.65 -14.99
N ILE A 199 -13.69 12.93 -14.34
CA ILE A 199 -13.54 12.49 -12.95
C ILE A 199 -12.31 11.59 -12.79
N GLU A 200 -12.13 10.59 -13.65
CA GLU A 200 -10.95 9.72 -13.57
C GLU A 200 -9.66 10.55 -13.73
N LYS A 201 -9.62 11.45 -14.71
CA LYS A 201 -8.45 12.30 -14.97
C LYS A 201 -8.09 13.16 -13.75
N VAL A 202 -9.08 13.82 -13.14
CA VAL A 202 -8.89 14.62 -11.93
C VAL A 202 -8.35 13.77 -10.79
N LEU A 203 -8.99 12.64 -10.52
CA LEU A 203 -8.65 11.76 -9.40
C LEU A 203 -7.28 11.08 -9.55
N ARG A 204 -6.79 10.91 -10.78
CA ARG A 204 -5.45 10.38 -11.07
C ARG A 204 -4.33 11.42 -10.97
N THR A 205 -4.66 12.71 -11.14
CA THR A 205 -3.65 13.78 -11.11
C THR A 205 -3.24 14.09 -9.66
N ASP A 206 -4.13 13.86 -8.70
CA ASP A 206 -3.88 14.08 -7.28
C ASP A 206 -3.02 12.96 -6.65
N SER A 207 -1.72 13.07 -6.92
CA SER A 207 -0.67 12.08 -6.58
C SER A 207 -0.09 12.28 -5.18
N ARG A 208 -0.63 13.20 -4.37
CA ARG A 208 -0.11 13.47 -3.03
C ARG A 208 -0.60 12.39 -2.07
N ASP A 209 0.18 12.09 -1.03
CA ASP A 209 -0.12 11.13 0.05
C ASP A 209 -1.25 11.61 0.99
N LEU A 210 -2.27 12.26 0.44
CA LEU A 210 -3.43 12.69 1.20
C LEU A 210 -4.37 11.48 1.38
N GLU A 211 -4.67 11.15 2.63
CA GLU A 211 -5.61 10.07 2.98
C GLU A 211 -7.07 10.44 2.61
N ILE A 212 -7.35 11.73 2.52
CA ILE A 212 -8.67 12.30 2.21
C ILE A 212 -8.45 13.34 1.11
N ILE A 213 -9.28 13.35 0.07
CA ILE A 213 -9.28 14.49 -0.85
C ILE A 213 -10.32 15.50 -0.40
N THR A 214 -9.91 16.74 -0.18
CA THR A 214 -10.84 17.84 0.03
C THR A 214 -11.29 18.47 -1.30
N PRO A 215 -12.54 18.97 -1.40
CA PRO A 215 -12.98 19.76 -2.56
C PRO A 215 -12.07 20.96 -2.86
N LEU A 216 -11.41 21.52 -1.84
CA LEU A 216 -10.49 22.66 -1.98
C LEU A 216 -9.19 22.26 -2.70
N GLU A 217 -8.61 21.12 -2.34
CA GLU A 217 -7.41 20.58 -3.00
C GLU A 217 -7.69 20.28 -4.47
N ILE A 218 -8.83 19.65 -4.75
CA ILE A 218 -9.25 19.38 -6.14
C ILE A 218 -9.40 20.69 -6.91
N LYS A 219 -10.09 21.69 -6.34
CA LYS A 219 -10.27 23.00 -7.00
C LYS A 219 -8.96 23.72 -7.30
N LYS A 220 -7.95 23.58 -6.44
CA LYS A 220 -6.60 24.14 -6.67
C LYS A 220 -5.82 23.37 -7.74
N ALA A 221 -6.05 22.06 -7.85
CA ALA A 221 -5.29 21.18 -8.73
C ALA A 221 -5.82 21.11 -10.17
N THR A 222 -7.08 21.50 -10.42
CA THR A 222 -7.70 21.34 -11.73
C THR A 222 -8.82 22.35 -12.01
N SER A 223 -8.96 22.76 -13.26
CA SER A 223 -10.05 23.59 -13.80
C SER A 223 -11.26 22.78 -14.29
N ALA A 224 -11.48 21.57 -13.76
CA ALA A 224 -12.54 20.69 -14.22
C ALA A 224 -13.95 21.30 -14.05
N GLN A 225 -14.76 21.14 -15.10
CA GLN A 225 -16.05 21.83 -15.26
C GLN A 225 -17.13 21.26 -14.33
N SER A 226 -17.04 19.97 -13.98
CA SER A 226 -18.01 19.31 -13.11
C SER A 226 -17.81 19.59 -11.61
N LEU A 227 -16.62 20.01 -11.18
CA LEU A 227 -16.27 20.11 -9.77
C LEU A 227 -17.14 21.06 -8.94
N PRO A 228 -17.51 22.25 -9.43
CA PRO A 228 -18.34 23.16 -8.67
C PRO A 228 -19.69 22.53 -8.26
N TYR A 229 -20.27 21.68 -9.10
CA TYR A 229 -21.52 20.95 -8.82
C TYR A 229 -21.35 19.77 -7.86
N LEU A 230 -20.13 19.24 -7.76
CA LEU A 230 -19.82 17.99 -7.04
C LEU A 230 -19.24 18.20 -5.65
N SER A 231 -18.98 19.44 -5.20
CA SER A 231 -18.39 19.77 -3.90
C SER A 231 -18.96 18.95 -2.71
N LYS A 232 -20.28 18.84 -2.61
CA LYS A 232 -20.97 18.04 -1.57
C LYS A 232 -20.80 16.53 -1.75
N LEU A 233 -20.75 16.05 -2.99
CA LEU A 233 -20.49 14.64 -3.27
C LEU A 233 -19.06 14.28 -2.92
N LEU A 234 -18.10 15.11 -3.32
CA LEU A 234 -16.69 14.91 -3.04
C LEU A 234 -16.46 14.82 -1.52
N ALA A 235 -17.09 15.70 -0.73
CA ALA A 235 -17.03 15.62 0.73
C ALA A 235 -17.80 14.44 1.35
N SER A 236 -18.56 13.68 0.57
CA SER A 236 -19.37 12.58 1.11
C SER A 236 -18.53 11.36 1.46
N TYR A 237 -18.87 10.70 2.57
CA TYR A 237 -18.21 9.47 3.02
C TYR A 237 -18.19 8.38 1.93
N LYS A 238 -19.31 8.21 1.23
CA LYS A 238 -19.46 7.20 0.16
C LYS A 238 -18.44 7.43 -0.97
N PHE A 239 -18.25 8.69 -1.37
CA PHE A 239 -17.29 9.05 -2.40
C PHE A 239 -15.85 8.90 -1.91
N GLN A 240 -15.54 9.40 -0.71
CA GLN A 240 -14.19 9.29 -0.13
C GLN A 240 -13.73 7.85 0.04
N THR A 241 -14.62 6.96 0.52
CA THR A 241 -14.33 5.52 0.63
C THR A 241 -14.07 4.90 -0.74
N ALA A 242 -14.90 5.25 -1.73
CA ALA A 242 -14.73 4.77 -3.09
C ALA A 242 -13.41 5.27 -3.71
N TYR A 243 -13.03 6.50 -3.43
CA TYR A 243 -11.77 7.08 -3.89
C TYR A 243 -10.56 6.43 -3.21
N LYS A 244 -10.61 6.20 -1.88
CA LYS A 244 -9.56 5.47 -1.15
C LYS A 244 -9.34 4.07 -1.74
N ASN A 245 -10.41 3.31 -1.97
CA ASN A 245 -10.32 2.01 -2.63
C ASN A 245 -9.69 2.11 -4.03
N TYR A 246 -10.00 3.17 -4.79
CA TYR A 246 -9.41 3.39 -6.10
C TYR A 246 -7.89 3.66 -6.03
N ARG A 247 -7.44 4.45 -5.06
CA ARG A 247 -6.01 4.67 -4.78
C ARG A 247 -5.31 3.40 -4.35
N ASP A 248 -5.90 2.63 -3.44
CA ASP A 248 -5.32 1.38 -2.95
C ASP A 248 -5.07 0.41 -4.12
N LEU A 249 -5.97 0.38 -5.11
CA LEU A 249 -5.76 -0.41 -6.33
C LEU A 249 -4.57 0.09 -7.16
N PHE A 250 -4.34 1.41 -7.26
CA PHE A 250 -3.14 1.94 -7.91
C PHE A 250 -1.86 1.61 -7.15
N TYR A 251 -1.88 1.70 -5.82
CA TYR A 251 -0.76 1.29 -4.99
C TYR A 251 -0.43 -0.19 -5.21
N LEU A 252 -1.44 -1.06 -5.18
CA LEU A 252 -1.27 -2.49 -5.48
C LEU A 252 -0.71 -2.72 -6.90
N ARG A 253 -1.05 -1.87 -7.87
CA ARG A 253 -0.51 -1.92 -9.23
C ARG A 253 0.99 -1.67 -9.25
N GLN A 254 1.46 -0.65 -8.52
CA GLN A 254 2.88 -0.35 -8.38
C GLN A 254 3.61 -1.51 -7.68
N VAL A 255 3.08 -2.01 -6.56
CA VAL A 255 3.67 -3.15 -5.83
C VAL A 255 3.81 -4.38 -6.73
N LEU A 256 2.77 -4.72 -7.51
CA LEU A 256 2.84 -5.86 -8.43
C LEU A 256 3.84 -5.63 -9.58
N ALA A 257 3.94 -4.40 -10.09
CA ALA A 257 4.93 -4.04 -11.11
C ALA A 257 6.37 -4.17 -10.57
N ASP A 258 6.63 -3.73 -9.34
CA ASP A 258 7.93 -3.87 -8.70
C ASP A 258 8.32 -5.34 -8.50
N TRP A 259 7.40 -6.17 -8.00
CA TRP A 259 7.63 -7.61 -7.89
C TRP A 259 7.87 -8.25 -9.25
N GLN A 260 7.11 -7.87 -10.28
CA GLN A 260 7.29 -8.35 -11.64
C GLN A 260 8.68 -8.00 -12.18
N LYS A 261 9.20 -6.80 -11.87
CA LYS A 261 10.54 -6.35 -12.25
C LYS A 261 11.67 -7.11 -11.53
N GLN A 262 11.43 -7.60 -10.31
CA GLN A 262 12.43 -8.36 -9.53
C GLN A 262 12.56 -9.83 -9.96
N LEU A 263 11.52 -10.44 -10.53
CA LEU A 263 11.53 -11.87 -10.86
C LEU A 263 12.67 -12.31 -11.80
N PRO A 264 13.04 -11.57 -12.87
CA PRO A 264 14.15 -11.95 -13.75
C PRO A 264 15.49 -12.01 -13.04
N ALA A 265 15.73 -11.12 -12.06
CA ALA A 265 16.95 -11.13 -11.25
C ALA A 265 17.02 -12.40 -10.38
N LEU A 266 15.89 -12.78 -9.75
CA LEU A 266 15.80 -14.03 -8.97
C LEU A 266 16.01 -15.28 -9.84
N GLN A 267 15.46 -15.29 -11.05
CA GLN A 267 15.67 -16.37 -12.02
C GLN A 267 17.15 -16.47 -12.43
N THR A 268 17.80 -15.33 -12.66
CA THR A 268 19.22 -15.27 -13.01
C THR A 268 20.08 -15.77 -11.86
N MET A 269 19.86 -15.28 -10.64
CA MET A 269 20.57 -15.75 -9.45
C MET A 269 20.46 -17.27 -9.27
N LEU A 270 19.27 -17.83 -9.50
CA LEU A 270 19.04 -19.28 -9.41
C LEU A 270 19.82 -20.06 -10.48
N ARG A 271 19.80 -19.58 -11.73
CA ARG A 271 20.54 -20.16 -12.86
C ARG A 271 22.04 -20.15 -12.58
N GLU A 272 22.59 -19.01 -12.17
CA GLU A 272 24.02 -18.85 -11.86
C GLU A 272 24.45 -19.78 -10.72
N ARG A 273 23.66 -19.87 -9.63
CA ARG A 273 23.94 -20.78 -8.52
C ARG A 273 23.96 -22.25 -8.97
N LYS A 274 23.00 -22.65 -9.81
CA LYS A 274 22.94 -24.02 -10.35
C LYS A 274 24.15 -24.31 -11.24
N GLN A 275 24.50 -23.40 -12.14
CA GLN A 275 25.66 -23.56 -13.03
C GLN A 275 26.98 -23.58 -12.26
N ALA A 276 27.16 -22.67 -11.30
CA ALA A 276 28.36 -22.63 -10.45
C ALA A 276 28.51 -23.92 -9.63
N TRP A 277 27.41 -24.43 -9.07
CA TRP A 277 27.41 -25.72 -8.38
C TRP A 277 27.79 -26.86 -9.34
N GLN A 278 27.23 -26.91 -10.55
CA GLN A 278 27.52 -27.96 -11.52
C GLN A 278 28.96 -27.93 -12.05
N LYS A 279 29.52 -26.73 -12.30
CA LYS A 279 30.93 -26.53 -12.64
C LYS A 279 31.85 -27.04 -11.53
N LYS A 280 31.56 -26.68 -10.27
CA LYS A 280 32.31 -27.16 -9.10
C LYS A 280 32.20 -28.68 -8.94
N LEU A 281 31.00 -29.23 -9.14
CA LEU A 281 30.74 -30.68 -9.08
C LEU A 281 31.62 -31.42 -10.08
N ASN A 282 31.63 -31.00 -11.34
CA ASN A 282 32.43 -31.64 -12.39
C ASN A 282 33.92 -31.62 -12.04
N ARG A 283 34.46 -30.47 -11.60
CA ARG A 283 35.87 -30.34 -11.20
C ARG A 283 36.26 -31.28 -10.06
N ILE A 284 35.36 -31.50 -9.11
CA ILE A 284 35.62 -32.35 -7.93
C ILE A 284 35.45 -33.82 -8.29
N SER A 285 34.39 -34.20 -9.02
CA SER A 285 34.10 -35.60 -9.33
C SER A 285 35.14 -36.23 -10.25
N THR A 286 35.84 -35.43 -11.06
CA THR A 286 36.89 -35.89 -11.95
C THR A 286 38.30 -35.76 -11.38
N ASP A 287 38.47 -35.31 -10.12
CA ASP A 287 39.80 -35.13 -9.53
C ASP A 287 40.45 -36.51 -9.26
N PRO A 288 41.53 -36.88 -9.99
CA PRO A 288 42.15 -38.20 -9.87
C PRO A 288 42.73 -38.46 -8.47
N ARG A 289 43.05 -37.41 -7.69
CA ARG A 289 43.57 -37.54 -6.33
C ARG A 289 42.57 -38.20 -5.38
N LEU A 290 41.27 -37.97 -5.59
CA LEU A 290 40.21 -38.58 -4.77
C LEU A 290 40.07 -40.09 -4.98
N HIS A 291 40.46 -40.59 -6.15
CA HIS A 291 40.51 -42.01 -6.49
C HIS A 291 41.75 -42.68 -5.87
N LYS A 292 42.90 -42.00 -5.86
CA LYS A 292 44.15 -42.47 -5.25
C LYS A 292 44.07 -42.63 -3.72
N LEU A 293 43.17 -41.93 -3.03
CA LEU A 293 43.03 -42.01 -1.56
C LEU A 293 42.77 -43.45 -1.06
N LYS A 294 41.99 -44.26 -1.80
CA LYS A 294 41.76 -45.66 -1.44
C LYS A 294 43.06 -46.48 -1.55
N GLN A 295 43.87 -46.21 -2.57
CA GLN A 295 45.17 -46.87 -2.77
C GLN A 295 46.16 -46.46 -1.67
N HIS A 296 46.32 -45.16 -1.40
CA HIS A 296 47.21 -44.67 -0.33
C HIS A 296 46.81 -45.19 1.05
N SER A 297 45.51 -45.31 1.32
CA SER A 297 45.02 -45.91 2.56
C SER A 297 45.34 -47.41 2.68
N ARG A 298 45.49 -48.13 1.57
CA ARG A 298 45.92 -49.55 1.59
C ARG A 298 47.43 -49.63 1.83
N LEU A 299 48.20 -48.79 1.14
CA LEU A 299 49.65 -48.67 1.32
C LEU A 299 50.01 -48.30 2.77
N GLU A 300 49.30 -47.34 3.38
CA GLU A 300 49.47 -46.99 4.80
C GLU A 300 49.32 -48.20 5.72
N LYS A 301 48.32 -49.05 5.49
CA LYS A 301 48.11 -50.27 6.29
C LYS A 301 49.24 -51.28 6.10
N GLN A 302 49.71 -51.45 4.86
CA GLN A 302 50.83 -52.34 4.55
C GLN A 302 52.12 -51.86 5.22
N LEU A 303 52.45 -50.57 5.10
CA LEU A 303 53.64 -49.99 5.72
C LEU A 303 53.60 -50.08 7.26
N ASN A 304 52.43 -49.88 7.87
CA ASN A 304 52.29 -50.08 9.32
C ASN A 304 52.44 -51.54 9.75
N ALA A 305 51.99 -52.49 8.92
CA ALA A 305 52.18 -53.93 9.18
C ALA A 305 53.66 -54.31 9.07
N GLU A 306 54.35 -53.84 8.03
CA GLU A 306 55.79 -54.03 7.85
C GLU A 306 56.60 -53.41 9.00
N PHE A 307 56.27 -52.17 9.39
CA PHE A 307 56.93 -51.53 10.53
C PHE A 307 56.78 -52.35 11.84
N ARG A 308 55.60 -52.92 12.09
CA ARG A 308 55.38 -53.82 13.24
C ARG A 308 56.23 -55.08 13.15
N ARG A 309 56.32 -55.69 11.96
CA ARG A 309 57.18 -56.86 11.70
C ARG A 309 58.65 -56.54 11.99
N ILE A 310 59.16 -55.43 11.45
CA ILE A 310 60.55 -54.96 11.62
C ILE A 310 60.88 -54.68 13.08
N SER A 311 59.95 -54.03 13.80
CA SER A 311 60.11 -53.71 15.22
C SER A 311 60.13 -54.97 16.10
N GLN A 312 59.21 -55.92 15.87
CA GLN A 312 59.13 -57.17 16.65
C GLN A 312 60.30 -58.12 16.39
N LYS A 313 60.73 -58.25 15.14
CA LYS A 313 61.83 -59.15 14.75
C LYS A 313 63.22 -58.52 14.88
N GLN A 314 63.30 -57.23 15.22
CA GLN A 314 64.54 -56.45 15.21
C GLN A 314 65.31 -56.60 13.89
N ASP A 315 64.57 -56.60 12.77
CA ASP A 315 65.09 -56.83 11.42
C ASP A 315 65.79 -55.56 10.90
N ALA A 316 67.06 -55.37 11.29
CA ALA A 316 67.82 -54.16 10.96
C ALA A 316 68.01 -53.95 9.45
N LEU A 317 68.14 -55.05 8.69
CA LEU A 317 68.34 -55.03 7.25
C LEU A 317 67.13 -54.47 6.49
N ALA A 318 65.92 -54.63 7.02
CA ALA A 318 64.72 -54.09 6.40
C ALA A 318 64.64 -52.55 6.40
N LEU A 319 65.47 -51.87 7.20
CA LEU A 319 65.61 -50.41 7.24
C LEU A 319 66.94 -49.92 6.61
N ALA A 320 67.58 -50.75 5.79
CA ALA A 320 68.74 -50.35 4.99
C ALA A 320 68.37 -49.19 4.03
N SER A 321 69.27 -48.23 3.85
CA SER A 321 69.09 -47.18 2.83
C SER A 321 69.10 -47.77 1.42
N GLU A 322 68.65 -47.01 0.43
CA GLU A 322 68.68 -47.46 -0.97
C GLU A 322 70.09 -47.90 -1.41
N THR A 323 71.11 -47.13 -1.04
CA THR A 323 72.52 -47.45 -1.29
C THR A 323 72.99 -48.73 -0.58
N GLU A 324 72.56 -48.94 0.66
CA GLU A 324 72.90 -50.14 1.44
C GLU A 324 72.14 -51.37 0.94
N GLN A 325 70.91 -51.22 0.46
CA GLN A 325 70.16 -52.29 -0.22
C GLN A 325 70.85 -52.72 -1.52
N GLN A 326 71.36 -51.77 -2.31
CA GLN A 326 72.15 -52.07 -3.50
C GLN A 326 73.45 -52.81 -3.14
N GLN A 327 74.14 -52.38 -2.07
CA GLN A 327 75.33 -53.06 -1.57
C GLN A 327 75.02 -54.47 -1.05
N LEU A 328 73.91 -54.65 -0.34
CA LEU A 328 73.43 -55.97 0.11
C LEU A 328 73.09 -56.88 -1.08
N ALA A 329 72.46 -56.34 -2.12
CA ALA A 329 72.15 -57.09 -3.34
C ALA A 329 73.41 -57.53 -4.09
N LEU A 330 74.40 -56.64 -4.20
CA LEU A 330 75.72 -56.96 -4.76
C LEU A 330 76.44 -58.03 -3.95
N LEU A 331 76.44 -57.90 -2.62
CA LEU A 331 77.03 -58.92 -1.74
C LEU A 331 76.30 -60.26 -1.85
N ARG A 332 74.97 -60.24 -2.01
CA ARG A 332 74.17 -61.45 -2.23
C ARG A 332 74.53 -62.15 -3.54
N SER A 333 74.65 -61.41 -4.64
CA SER A 333 75.05 -62.00 -5.93
C SER A 333 76.48 -62.55 -5.91
N ILE A 334 77.40 -61.87 -5.21
CA ILE A 334 78.76 -62.38 -4.96
C ILE A 334 78.70 -63.69 -4.17
N LYS A 335 77.88 -63.76 -3.11
CA LYS A 335 77.72 -64.99 -2.31
C LYS A 335 77.21 -66.16 -3.15
N GLU A 336 76.15 -65.93 -3.93
CA GLU A 336 75.55 -66.95 -4.80
C GLU A 336 76.58 -67.48 -5.82
N LYS A 337 77.41 -66.59 -6.38
CA LYS A 337 78.45 -66.97 -7.34
C LYS A 337 79.59 -67.77 -6.68
N ILE A 338 79.96 -67.43 -5.44
CA ILE A 338 80.94 -68.20 -4.66
C ILE A 338 80.37 -69.59 -4.33
N GLU A 339 79.11 -69.69 -3.90
CA GLU A 339 78.43 -70.96 -3.60
C GLU A 339 78.33 -71.87 -4.84
N GLN A 340 78.05 -71.31 -6.03
CA GLN A 340 78.06 -72.05 -7.30
C GLN A 340 79.44 -72.65 -7.63
N LEU A 341 80.49 -71.83 -7.58
CA LEU A 341 81.87 -72.27 -7.85
C LEU A 341 82.38 -73.32 -6.84
N GLN A 342 81.85 -73.28 -5.61
CA GLN A 342 82.18 -74.24 -4.56
C GLN A 342 81.48 -75.60 -4.76
N ALA A 343 80.30 -75.60 -5.39
CA ALA A 343 79.55 -76.83 -5.72
C ALA A 343 80.17 -77.60 -6.89
N GLU A 344 80.92 -76.95 -7.77
CA GLU A 344 81.59 -77.55 -8.95
C GLU A 344 82.82 -78.43 -8.61
N LYS A 345 83.24 -78.52 -7.34
CA LYS A 345 84.30 -79.41 -6.81
C LYS A 345 85.60 -79.47 -7.66
N ASN A 346 86.13 -78.32 -8.05
CA ASN A 346 87.43 -78.23 -8.73
C ASN A 346 88.62 -78.45 -7.76
N PRO A 347 89.54 -79.41 -8.01
CA PRO A 347 90.59 -79.81 -7.06
C PRO A 347 91.66 -78.78 -6.71
N GLY A 348 91.70 -77.62 -7.38
CA GLY A 348 92.71 -76.56 -7.17
C GLY A 348 92.15 -75.19 -6.77
N LEU A 349 90.83 -75.06 -6.55
CA LEU A 349 90.19 -73.78 -6.26
C LEU A 349 90.05 -73.57 -4.73
N ASP A 350 90.92 -72.73 -4.14
CA ASP A 350 90.76 -72.30 -2.74
C ASP A 350 89.96 -71.01 -2.64
N LEU A 351 88.67 -71.14 -2.29
CA LEU A 351 87.74 -70.02 -2.14
C LEU A 351 87.67 -69.45 -0.72
N ARG A 352 88.48 -69.96 0.24
CA ARG A 352 88.43 -69.54 1.65
C ARG A 352 88.63 -68.03 1.82
N GLN A 353 89.60 -67.46 1.09
CA GLN A 353 89.89 -66.02 1.18
C GLN A 353 88.72 -65.15 0.67
N GLN A 354 87.98 -65.58 -0.35
CA GLN A 354 86.84 -64.84 -0.89
C GLN A 354 85.61 -64.93 0.02
N LEU A 355 85.39 -66.11 0.64
CA LEU A 355 84.37 -66.29 1.68
C LEU A 355 84.65 -65.43 2.91
N GLU A 356 85.91 -65.31 3.33
CA GLU A 356 86.31 -64.43 4.44
C GLU A 356 86.11 -62.96 4.11
N LYS A 357 86.50 -62.52 2.89
CA LYS A 357 86.23 -61.15 2.43
C LYS A 357 84.73 -60.85 2.37
N TYR A 358 83.92 -61.74 1.82
CA TYR A 358 82.46 -61.62 1.84
C TYR A 358 81.92 -61.49 3.26
N ARG A 359 82.34 -62.38 4.17
CA ARG A 359 81.93 -62.35 5.58
C ARG A 359 82.30 -61.03 6.25
N LEU A 360 83.50 -60.50 5.99
CA LEU A 360 83.95 -59.23 6.52
C LEU A 360 83.12 -58.06 6.00
N TYR A 361 82.95 -57.95 4.67
CA TYR A 361 82.18 -56.84 4.08
C TYR A 361 80.70 -56.90 4.44
N TYR A 362 80.10 -58.10 4.43
CA TYR A 362 78.73 -58.31 4.89
C TYR A 362 78.59 -57.98 6.38
N GLY A 363 79.53 -58.43 7.21
CA GLY A 363 79.55 -58.14 8.65
C GLY A 363 79.69 -56.66 8.97
N LEU A 364 80.58 -55.93 8.27
CA LEU A 364 80.74 -54.48 8.40
C LEU A 364 79.48 -53.72 7.98
N LEU A 365 78.87 -54.12 6.87
CA LEU A 365 77.63 -53.52 6.38
C LEU A 365 76.46 -53.81 7.33
N TYR A 366 76.32 -55.07 7.78
CA TYR A 366 75.32 -55.48 8.76
C TYR A 366 75.49 -54.71 10.07
N TRP A 367 76.72 -54.56 10.56
CA TRP A 367 77.03 -53.80 11.77
C TRP A 367 76.65 -52.32 11.59
N LYS A 368 77.04 -51.69 10.48
CA LYS A 368 76.70 -50.29 10.18
C LYS A 368 75.18 -50.06 10.14
N ILE A 369 74.45 -50.96 9.49
CA ILE A 369 72.98 -50.92 9.41
C ILE A 369 72.37 -51.11 10.80
N SER A 370 72.87 -52.09 11.57
CA SER A 370 72.38 -52.41 12.92
C SER A 370 72.64 -51.29 13.93
N THR A 371 73.79 -50.63 13.89
CA THR A 371 74.09 -49.46 14.74
C THR A 371 73.15 -48.29 14.43
N SER A 372 72.75 -48.15 13.17
CA SER A 372 71.80 -47.12 12.73
C SER A 372 70.32 -47.52 12.89
N TYR A 373 70.04 -48.72 13.40
CA TYR A 373 68.67 -49.25 13.46
C TYR A 373 67.74 -48.40 14.33
N ALA A 374 68.15 -48.08 15.56
CA ALA A 374 67.33 -47.30 16.50
C ALA A 374 66.93 -45.91 15.95
N PRO A 375 67.85 -45.07 15.44
CA PRO A 375 67.48 -43.77 14.87
C PRO A 375 66.61 -43.91 13.61
N ARG A 376 66.85 -44.91 12.75
CA ARG A 376 66.04 -45.16 11.54
C ARG A 376 64.64 -45.67 11.86
N LEU A 377 64.51 -46.54 12.85
CA LEU A 377 63.22 -47.02 13.34
C LEU A 377 62.39 -45.86 13.91
N TRP A 378 63.03 -44.95 14.66
CA TRP A 378 62.37 -43.74 15.16
C TRP A 378 61.93 -42.81 14.02
N GLN A 379 62.79 -42.59 13.02
CA GLN A 379 62.46 -41.78 11.85
C GLN A 379 61.27 -42.38 11.06
N ALA A 380 61.30 -43.69 10.77
CA ALA A 380 60.21 -44.39 10.12
C ALA A 380 58.89 -44.29 10.92
N LYS A 381 58.95 -44.41 12.25
CA LYS A 381 57.79 -44.21 13.14
C LYS A 381 57.23 -42.80 13.02
N LYS A 382 58.10 -41.78 12.98
CA LYS A 382 57.71 -40.37 12.83
C LYS A 382 57.03 -40.13 11.48
N GLU A 383 57.61 -40.63 10.40
CA GLU A 383 57.06 -40.50 9.04
C GLU A 383 55.72 -41.22 8.89
N LEU A 384 55.57 -42.43 9.43
CA LEU A 384 54.29 -43.14 9.45
C LEU A 384 53.21 -42.39 10.24
N LYS A 385 53.59 -41.77 11.37
CA LYS A 385 52.68 -40.93 12.15
C LYS A 385 52.24 -39.70 11.36
N GLN A 386 53.17 -39.03 10.65
CA GLN A 386 52.86 -37.90 9.78
C GLN A 386 51.96 -38.31 8.60
N LEU A 387 52.27 -39.43 7.94
CA LEU A 387 51.46 -40.00 6.86
C LEU A 387 50.03 -40.30 7.34
N GLY A 388 49.87 -40.95 8.50
CA GLY A 388 48.57 -41.25 9.07
C GLY A 388 47.77 -40.00 9.44
N ALA A 389 48.43 -38.98 10.01
CA ALA A 389 47.80 -37.69 10.27
C ALA A 389 47.32 -37.02 8.96
N ALA A 390 48.16 -36.99 7.92
CA ALA A 390 47.83 -36.43 6.61
C ALA A 390 46.69 -37.20 5.90
N LEU A 391 46.65 -38.54 6.03
CA LEU A 391 45.56 -39.34 5.47
C LEU A 391 44.26 -39.14 6.24
N LEU A 392 44.32 -38.98 7.56
CA LEU A 392 43.14 -38.71 8.39
C LEU A 392 42.54 -37.33 8.07
N THR A 393 43.35 -36.28 7.93
CA THR A 393 42.86 -34.97 7.49
C THR A 393 42.26 -35.05 6.09
N THR A 394 42.90 -35.78 5.16
CA THR A 394 42.39 -36.00 3.80
C THR A 394 41.06 -36.77 3.77
N ARG A 395 40.86 -37.76 4.66
CA ARG A 395 39.57 -38.44 4.81
C ARG A 395 38.48 -37.50 5.34
N LYS A 396 38.80 -36.68 6.35
CA LYS A 396 37.88 -35.68 6.91
C LYS A 396 37.45 -34.66 5.86
N THR A 397 38.40 -34.11 5.09
CA THR A 397 38.08 -33.16 4.02
C THR A 397 37.23 -33.79 2.92
N LYS A 398 37.51 -35.05 2.53
CA LYS A 398 36.65 -35.79 1.58
C LYS A 398 35.22 -35.94 2.11
N ILE A 399 35.04 -36.32 3.38
CA ILE A 399 33.70 -36.45 3.97
C ILE A 399 32.98 -35.10 3.96
N SER A 400 33.64 -34.03 4.43
CA SER A 400 33.08 -32.67 4.39
C SER A 400 32.67 -32.26 2.97
N LEU A 401 33.52 -32.54 1.98
CA LEU A 401 33.25 -32.27 0.57
C LEU A 401 32.02 -33.03 0.06
N THR A 402 31.88 -34.33 0.40
CA THR A 402 30.71 -35.13 0.02
C THR A 402 29.43 -34.67 0.70
N GLN A 403 29.51 -34.17 1.94
CA GLN A 403 28.35 -33.61 2.65
C GLN A 403 27.92 -32.27 2.05
N ALA A 404 28.88 -31.37 1.77
CA ALA A 404 28.63 -30.11 1.08
C ALA A 404 28.00 -30.35 -0.30
N TRP A 405 28.44 -31.39 -1.01
CA TRP A 405 27.84 -31.82 -2.28
C TRP A 405 26.37 -32.22 -2.11
N LYS A 406 26.06 -33.13 -1.19
CA LYS A 406 24.67 -33.59 -0.94
C LYS A 406 23.74 -32.45 -0.52
N LYS A 407 24.24 -31.48 0.26
CA LYS A 407 23.46 -30.32 0.74
C LYS A 407 23.35 -29.19 -0.28
N GLY A 408 24.29 -29.07 -1.22
CA GLY A 408 24.33 -27.99 -2.22
C GLY A 408 23.01 -27.70 -2.93
N PRO A 409 22.30 -28.73 -3.46
CA PRO A 409 21.01 -28.56 -4.12
C PRO A 409 19.91 -27.95 -3.23
N GLN A 410 19.98 -28.10 -1.91
CA GLN A 410 18.96 -27.53 -0.99
C GLN A 410 18.86 -26.00 -1.14
N SER A 411 19.96 -25.33 -1.49
CA SER A 411 20.02 -23.87 -1.66
C SER A 411 19.26 -23.34 -2.89
N PHE A 412 18.90 -24.21 -3.84
CA PHE A 412 18.21 -23.81 -5.08
C PHE A 412 17.05 -24.74 -5.49
N ARG A 413 16.83 -25.87 -4.81
CA ARG A 413 15.74 -26.80 -5.11
C ARG A 413 14.38 -26.18 -4.81
N GLY A 414 13.41 -26.40 -5.69
CA GLY A 414 12.03 -25.91 -5.54
C GLY A 414 11.81 -24.43 -5.85
N TYR A 415 12.84 -23.58 -5.76
CA TYR A 415 12.71 -22.14 -6.06
C TYR A 415 12.28 -21.85 -7.50
N ALA A 416 12.71 -22.65 -8.48
CA ALA A 416 12.25 -22.49 -9.87
C ALA A 416 10.72 -22.64 -10.01
N SER A 417 10.14 -23.66 -9.36
CA SER A 417 8.69 -23.87 -9.35
C SER A 417 7.96 -22.75 -8.60
N ARG A 418 8.50 -22.34 -7.44
CA ARG A 418 7.95 -21.22 -6.66
C ARG A 418 7.94 -19.91 -7.45
N ILE A 419 9.05 -19.57 -8.12
CA ILE A 419 9.16 -18.37 -8.96
C ILE A 419 8.14 -18.44 -10.10
N LYS A 420 8.03 -19.57 -10.82
CA LYS A 420 7.06 -19.75 -11.90
C LYS A 420 5.61 -19.63 -11.41
N SER A 421 5.31 -20.21 -10.24
CA SER A 421 4.00 -20.09 -9.58
C SER A 421 3.67 -18.64 -9.20
N ARG A 422 4.63 -17.91 -8.62
CA ARG A 422 4.47 -16.50 -8.26
C ARG A 422 4.33 -15.60 -9.49
N GLN A 423 5.07 -15.87 -10.57
CA GLN A 423 4.92 -15.17 -11.84
C GLN A 423 3.50 -15.33 -12.43
N ARG A 424 2.96 -16.57 -12.42
CA ARG A 424 1.57 -16.82 -12.83
C ARG A 424 0.58 -16.10 -11.93
N LYS A 425 0.79 -16.13 -10.61
CA LYS A 425 -0.06 -15.42 -9.64
C LYS A 425 -0.06 -13.91 -9.89
N ILE A 426 1.10 -13.29 -10.11
CA ILE A 426 1.22 -11.87 -10.43
C ILE A 426 0.49 -11.54 -11.74
N LYS A 427 0.66 -12.35 -12.80
CA LYS A 427 -0.09 -12.15 -14.05
C LYS A 427 -1.61 -12.18 -13.82
N HIS A 428 -2.11 -13.14 -13.03
CA HIS A 428 -3.53 -13.22 -12.70
C HIS A 428 -4.01 -12.04 -11.85
N LEU A 429 -3.23 -11.63 -10.85
CA LEU A 429 -3.54 -10.47 -10.02
C LEU A 429 -3.57 -9.18 -10.85
N ASN A 430 -2.65 -8.98 -11.79
CA ASN A 430 -2.67 -7.83 -12.70
C ASN A 430 -3.95 -7.77 -13.53
N MET A 431 -4.38 -8.90 -14.14
CA MET A 431 -5.64 -8.94 -14.90
C MET A 431 -6.85 -8.60 -14.02
N ARG A 432 -6.90 -9.14 -12.80
CA ARG A 432 -7.97 -8.85 -11.84
C ARG A 432 -7.93 -7.38 -11.39
N LEU A 433 -6.74 -6.84 -11.16
CA LEU A 433 -6.53 -5.46 -10.75
C LEU A 433 -6.97 -4.48 -11.83
N ASP A 434 -6.64 -4.74 -13.10
CA ASP A 434 -7.09 -3.90 -14.22
C ASP A 434 -8.63 -3.90 -14.35
N ALA A 435 -9.27 -5.05 -14.13
CA ALA A 435 -10.72 -5.15 -14.09
C ALA A 435 -11.32 -4.34 -12.92
N LEU A 436 -10.73 -4.45 -11.72
CA LEU A 436 -11.16 -3.72 -10.54
C LEU A 436 -10.95 -2.21 -10.68
N LEU A 437 -9.82 -1.76 -11.24
CA LEU A 437 -9.56 -0.35 -11.52
C LEU A 437 -10.61 0.25 -12.45
N ARG A 438 -10.95 -0.46 -13.54
CA ARG A 438 -12.02 -0.02 -14.46
C ARG A 438 -13.40 0.01 -13.78
N ALA A 439 -13.71 -1.01 -12.98
CA ALA A 439 -14.98 -1.07 -12.25
C ALA A 439 -15.10 0.07 -11.23
N GLN A 440 -14.02 0.35 -10.49
CA GLN A 440 -13.99 1.40 -9.47
C GLN A 440 -14.02 2.80 -10.10
N ALA A 441 -13.33 3.02 -11.21
CA ALA A 441 -13.42 4.28 -11.98
C ALA A 441 -14.85 4.53 -12.47
N ARG A 442 -15.50 3.52 -13.07
CA ARG A 442 -16.91 3.61 -13.47
C ARG A 442 -17.84 3.86 -12.29
N TYR A 443 -17.59 3.26 -11.14
CA TYR A 443 -18.39 3.49 -9.94
C TYR A 443 -18.29 4.95 -9.46
N LEU A 444 -17.08 5.52 -9.39
CA LEU A 444 -16.86 6.92 -9.06
C LEU A 444 -17.53 7.86 -10.07
N GLN A 445 -17.42 7.56 -11.36
CA GLN A 445 -18.10 8.29 -12.44
C GLN A 445 -19.63 8.24 -12.28
N ASN A 446 -20.20 7.07 -11.98
CA ASN A 446 -21.64 6.92 -11.77
C ASN A 446 -22.14 7.68 -10.54
N LEU A 447 -21.36 7.76 -9.46
CA LEU A 447 -21.69 8.60 -8.31
C LEU A 447 -21.75 10.08 -8.70
N ALA A 448 -20.79 10.55 -9.51
CA ALA A 448 -20.78 11.91 -10.03
C ALA A 448 -21.99 12.17 -10.94
N LEU A 449 -22.24 11.31 -11.93
CA LEU A 449 -23.37 11.42 -12.84
C LEU A 449 -24.71 11.43 -12.11
N ALA A 450 -24.92 10.51 -11.15
CA ALA A 450 -26.12 10.49 -10.34
C ALA A 450 -26.36 11.84 -9.64
N LYS A 451 -25.30 12.45 -9.09
CA LYS A 451 -25.43 13.75 -8.44
C LYS A 451 -25.73 14.88 -9.42
N LEU A 452 -25.11 14.87 -10.60
CA LEU A 452 -25.36 15.87 -11.64
C LEU A 452 -26.79 15.75 -12.20
N HIS A 453 -27.30 14.54 -12.39
CA HIS A 453 -28.70 14.33 -12.81
C HIS A 453 -29.70 14.77 -11.74
N GLU A 454 -29.41 14.56 -10.45
CA GLU A 454 -30.23 15.12 -9.36
C GLU A 454 -30.30 16.65 -9.44
N ARG A 455 -29.16 17.31 -9.70
CA ARG A 455 -29.10 18.76 -9.93
C ARG A 455 -29.88 19.18 -11.17
N GLN A 456 -29.77 18.43 -12.25
CA GLN A 456 -30.46 18.70 -13.50
C GLN A 456 -31.98 18.64 -13.30
N GLN A 457 -32.47 17.64 -12.58
CA GLN A 457 -33.89 17.50 -12.27
C GLN A 457 -34.38 18.62 -11.35
N GLN A 458 -33.60 18.99 -10.33
CA GLN A 458 -33.94 20.11 -9.45
C GLN A 458 -34.08 21.42 -10.23
N LEU A 459 -33.12 21.71 -11.12
CA LEU A 459 -33.12 22.93 -11.94
C LEU A 459 -34.28 22.94 -12.96
N LYS A 460 -34.59 21.77 -13.55
CA LYS A 460 -35.74 21.59 -14.43
C LYS A 460 -37.05 21.85 -13.68
N ASN A 461 -37.17 21.37 -12.44
CA ASN A 461 -38.35 21.63 -11.61
C ASN A 461 -38.53 23.12 -11.31
N TYR A 462 -37.46 23.87 -11.01
CA TYR A 462 -37.56 25.33 -10.83
C TYR A 462 -37.98 26.04 -12.11
N GLN A 463 -37.46 25.63 -13.26
CA GLN A 463 -37.86 26.18 -14.55
C GLN A 463 -39.35 25.96 -14.84
N ILE A 464 -39.85 24.73 -14.66
CA ILE A 464 -41.27 24.40 -14.87
C ILE A 464 -42.16 25.25 -13.97
N ARG A 465 -41.79 25.40 -12.70
CA ARG A 465 -42.53 26.25 -11.75
C ARG A 465 -42.55 27.71 -12.18
N ALA A 466 -41.41 28.24 -12.64
CA ALA A 466 -41.34 29.61 -13.15
C ALA A 466 -42.22 29.80 -14.40
N GLN A 467 -42.17 28.87 -15.36
CA GLN A 467 -43.00 28.90 -16.57
C GLN A 467 -44.49 28.83 -16.26
N TYR A 468 -44.88 27.96 -15.33
CA TYR A 468 -46.25 27.86 -14.86
C TYR A 468 -46.75 29.18 -14.25
N ASN A 469 -45.93 29.81 -13.40
CA ASN A 469 -46.28 31.10 -12.80
C ASN A 469 -46.32 32.25 -13.81
N VAL A 470 -45.50 32.21 -14.87
CA VAL A 470 -45.61 33.14 -16.00
C VAL A 470 -46.99 33.03 -16.66
N SER A 471 -47.44 31.80 -16.97
CA SER A 471 -48.78 31.58 -17.53
C SER A 471 -49.88 32.12 -16.63
N LEU A 472 -49.83 31.80 -15.32
CA LEU A 472 -50.81 32.31 -14.36
C LEU A 472 -50.86 33.85 -14.29
N LEU A 473 -49.69 34.51 -14.35
CA LEU A 473 -49.63 35.97 -14.33
C LEU A 473 -50.15 36.59 -15.62
N LEU A 474 -49.88 35.98 -16.78
CA LEU A 474 -50.43 36.44 -18.06
C LEU A 474 -51.95 36.36 -18.07
N ASP A 475 -52.52 35.25 -17.58
CA ASP A 475 -53.96 35.08 -17.45
C ASP A 475 -54.55 36.17 -16.54
N LYS A 476 -53.97 36.37 -15.34
CA LYS A 476 -54.37 37.42 -14.38
C LYS A 476 -54.33 38.83 -14.98
N LEU A 477 -53.22 39.19 -15.65
CA LEU A 477 -53.06 40.50 -16.29
C LEU A 477 -54.02 40.70 -17.47
N SER A 478 -54.36 39.63 -18.18
CA SER A 478 -55.34 39.69 -19.27
C SER A 478 -56.76 39.89 -18.74
N SER A 479 -57.16 39.18 -17.68
CA SER A 479 -58.49 39.33 -17.06
C SER A 479 -58.69 40.71 -16.43
N ASP A 480 -57.66 41.27 -15.81
CA ASP A 480 -57.72 42.60 -15.22
C ASP A 480 -57.91 43.68 -16.31
N ASN A 481 -57.26 43.52 -17.45
CA ASN A 481 -57.43 44.40 -18.62
C ASN A 481 -58.83 44.28 -19.26
N TYR A 482 -59.49 43.12 -19.17
CA TYR A 482 -60.87 42.95 -19.63
C TYR A 482 -61.88 43.62 -18.67
N ARG A 483 -61.72 43.44 -17.35
CA ARG A 483 -62.58 44.11 -16.36
C ARG A 483 -62.50 45.64 -16.42
N PHE A 484 -61.31 46.19 -16.59
CA PHE A 484 -61.13 47.64 -16.76
C PHE A 484 -61.81 48.19 -18.01
N LYS A 485 -62.03 47.38 -19.06
CA LYS A 485 -62.75 47.78 -20.26
C LYS A 485 -64.27 47.69 -20.10
N GLU A 486 -64.78 46.77 -19.30
CA GLU A 486 -66.22 46.63 -19.01
C GLU A 486 -66.71 47.69 -18.00
N GLU A 487 -65.88 48.12 -17.04
CA GLU A 487 -66.25 49.18 -16.07
C GLU A 487 -66.18 50.60 -16.66
N HIS A 488 -65.63 50.75 -17.87
CA HIS A 488 -65.52 52.02 -18.59
C HIS A 488 -66.37 52.07 -19.88
N GLN A 489 -67.26 51.10 -20.07
CA GLN A 489 -68.39 51.16 -21.00
C GLN A 489 -69.66 51.43 -20.20
#